data_AF-A0A966F5S9-F1
#
_entry.id   AF-A0A966F5S9-F1
#
_cell.length_a   1.000
_cell.length_b   1.000
_cell.length_c   1.000
_cell.angle_alpha   90.00
_cell.angle_beta   90.00
_cell.angle_gamma   90.00
#
_symmetry.space_group_name_H-M   'P 1'
#
loop_
_entity.id
_entity.type
_entity.pdbx_description
1 polymer ?
#
loop_
_entity_poly.entity_id
_entity_poly.type
_entity_poly.pdbx_seq_one_letter_code
_entity_poly.pdbx_strand_id
1 'polypeptide(L)'
;MTTRARQALANRQAQQAARVRQHIQSELGAAVDPIQAAADVGQRAAAAAVPAYKQAYNQGLTVSQEMQDIMGTPIFQTKLNEQAQELAAFGKDPRDFGFIAQPGGNYTFGETPSLEAVDKVIRKINKDIPRDAFGKPVLDSFNYSLHDLGKRMDGATREANPLFDIAKSNYADEMAIRQALEQGQKVGRYSGHEINAQTRSMPEHAQEAWLSGASSAFSDRATEKGLRPTANVAADTQRQIGLPGAGLTASQGDAVKLEALENLTGRPGSMGRLGDRLEMEDAAHQTFAAAQRGRSGKPDFGQSSGSADLLGAGLGLATGDISGALLSAFLRGNPKGTGKFKQEVQEQIADTLSQTDPQAVQRVMQAIERQTAADAAKQARRGTAAVQMGRAGAVQLGGLDGDPYDPR
;
A
#
# COMPACT_ATOMS: atom_id res chain seq x y z
N MET A 1 -9.40 -29.30 -28.69
CA MET A 1 -9.78 -27.92 -28.29
C MET A 1 -9.19 -27.45 -26.95
N THR A 2 -8.63 -28.35 -26.12
CA THR A 2 -7.96 -28.03 -24.84
C THR A 2 -6.79 -27.05 -24.93
N THR A 3 -6.18 -26.85 -26.10
CA THR A 3 -5.02 -25.96 -26.29
C THR A 3 -5.37 -24.48 -26.22
N ARG A 4 -6.55 -24.05 -26.73
CA ARG A 4 -6.92 -22.62 -26.76
C ARG A 4 -7.28 -22.08 -25.38
N ALA A 5 -8.07 -22.81 -24.60
CA ALA A 5 -8.43 -22.42 -23.23
C ALA A 5 -7.20 -22.38 -22.31
N ARG A 6 -6.30 -23.35 -22.42
CA ARG A 6 -5.01 -23.34 -21.70
C ARG A 6 -4.14 -22.15 -22.10
N GLN A 7 -4.08 -21.83 -23.39
CA GLN A 7 -3.34 -20.66 -23.87
C GLN A 7 -3.94 -19.36 -23.36
N ALA A 8 -5.26 -19.21 -23.35
CA ALA A 8 -5.95 -18.04 -22.82
C ALA A 8 -5.69 -17.85 -21.31
N LEU A 9 -5.77 -18.94 -20.53
CA LEU A 9 -5.45 -18.91 -19.10
C LEU A 9 -3.96 -18.60 -18.85
N ALA A 10 -3.05 -19.19 -19.64
CA ALA A 10 -1.62 -18.89 -19.55
C ALA A 10 -1.32 -17.42 -19.89
N ASN A 11 -1.96 -16.87 -20.93
CA ASN A 11 -1.82 -15.45 -21.29
C ASN A 11 -2.36 -14.54 -20.18
N ARG A 12 -3.52 -14.87 -19.59
CA ARG A 12 -4.07 -14.12 -18.45
C ARG A 12 -3.15 -14.19 -17.24
N GLN A 13 -2.59 -15.38 -16.96
CA GLN A 13 -1.66 -15.59 -15.85
C GLN A 13 -0.35 -14.80 -16.05
N ALA A 14 0.18 -14.76 -17.28
CA ALA A 14 1.36 -13.96 -17.61
C ALA A 14 1.16 -12.45 -17.34
N GLN A 15 -0.09 -11.98 -17.35
CA GLN A 15 -0.45 -10.59 -17.05
C GLN A 15 -0.83 -10.35 -15.58
N GLN A 16 -0.80 -11.36 -14.71
CA GLN A 16 -1.22 -11.22 -13.31
C GLN A 16 -0.44 -10.11 -12.58
N ALA A 17 0.88 -10.07 -12.77
CA ALA A 17 1.72 -9.05 -12.12
C ALA A 17 1.38 -7.63 -12.55
N ALA A 18 1.05 -7.40 -13.82
CA ALA A 18 0.62 -6.09 -14.31
C ALA A 18 -0.71 -5.66 -13.67
N ARG A 19 -1.68 -6.58 -13.54
CA ARG A 19 -2.97 -6.31 -12.88
C ARG A 19 -2.80 -6.05 -11.39
N VAL A 20 -2.02 -6.88 -10.69
CA VAL A 20 -1.70 -6.68 -9.26
C VAL A 20 -1.04 -5.32 -9.05
N ARG A 21 -0.06 -4.95 -9.88
CA ARG A 21 0.56 -3.62 -9.85
C ARG A 21 -0.46 -2.51 -10.08
N GLN A 22 -1.36 -2.65 -11.05
CA GLN A 22 -2.43 -1.68 -11.30
C GLN A 22 -3.36 -1.54 -10.08
N HIS A 23 -3.70 -2.65 -9.41
CA HIS A 23 -4.52 -2.62 -8.20
C HIS A 23 -3.81 -1.88 -7.06
N ILE A 24 -2.53 -2.18 -6.81
CA ILE A 24 -1.68 -1.46 -5.86
C ILE A 24 -1.69 0.03 -6.19
N GLN A 25 -1.41 0.40 -7.45
CA GLN A 25 -1.35 1.80 -7.85
C GLN A 25 -2.68 2.54 -7.70
N SER A 26 -3.80 1.86 -7.95
CA SER A 26 -5.13 2.47 -7.85
C SER A 26 -5.58 2.75 -6.41
N GLU A 27 -5.09 2.00 -5.43
CA GLU A 27 -5.50 2.12 -4.03
C GLU A 27 -4.44 2.81 -3.16
N LEU A 28 -3.15 2.54 -3.40
CA LEU A 28 -2.01 3.10 -2.66
C LEU A 28 -1.32 4.29 -3.34
N GLY A 29 -1.68 4.61 -4.59
CA GLY A 29 -1.04 5.66 -5.39
C GLY A 29 0.03 5.13 -6.34
N ALA A 30 0.42 5.94 -7.32
CA ALA A 30 1.32 5.52 -8.38
C ALA A 30 2.68 5.05 -7.83
N ALA A 31 3.22 3.98 -8.42
CA ALA A 31 4.62 3.60 -8.20
C ALA A 31 5.48 4.54 -9.04
N VAL A 32 6.29 5.34 -8.37
CA VAL A 32 7.09 6.41 -8.94
C VAL A 32 8.56 6.14 -8.67
N ASP A 33 9.44 6.56 -9.59
CA ASP A 33 10.88 6.55 -9.33
C ASP A 33 11.13 7.36 -8.04
N PRO A 34 11.76 6.77 -7.01
CA PRO A 34 12.01 7.46 -5.74
C PRO A 34 12.69 8.82 -5.91
N ILE A 35 13.57 8.96 -6.91
CA ILE A 35 14.26 10.23 -7.17
C ILE A 35 13.27 11.28 -7.69
N GLN A 36 12.41 10.91 -8.63
CA GLN A 36 11.38 11.81 -9.17
C GLN A 36 10.32 12.12 -8.12
N ALA A 37 9.89 11.12 -7.35
CA ALA A 37 8.93 11.28 -6.26
C ALA A 37 9.43 12.27 -5.21
N ALA A 38 10.71 12.17 -4.82
CA ALA A 38 11.31 13.10 -3.88
C ALA A 38 11.31 14.54 -4.41
N ALA A 39 11.65 14.72 -5.69
CA ALA A 39 11.65 16.02 -6.34
C ALA A 39 10.23 16.62 -6.42
N ASP A 40 9.24 15.82 -6.84
CA ASP A 40 7.85 16.27 -7.03
C ASP A 40 7.17 16.62 -5.70
N VAL A 41 7.36 15.80 -4.67
CA VAL A 41 6.87 16.08 -3.30
C VAL A 41 7.59 17.32 -2.76
N GLY A 42 8.91 17.41 -2.96
CA GLY A 42 9.71 18.56 -2.55
C GLY A 42 9.23 19.87 -3.16
N GLN A 43 8.95 19.88 -4.47
CA GLN A 43 8.41 21.05 -5.17
C GLN A 43 7.02 21.46 -4.68
N ARG A 44 6.10 20.50 -4.50
CA ARG A 44 4.75 20.78 -3.99
C ARG A 44 4.76 21.33 -2.57
N ALA A 45 5.53 20.71 -1.68
CA ALA A 45 5.68 21.17 -0.30
C ALA A 45 6.36 22.54 -0.23
N ALA A 46 7.41 22.78 -1.03
CA ALA A 46 8.02 24.10 -1.14
C ALA A 46 7.00 25.15 -1.60
N ALA A 47 6.22 24.87 -2.64
CA ALA A 47 5.17 25.76 -3.12
C ALA A 47 4.09 26.03 -2.06
N ALA A 48 3.69 25.01 -1.30
CA ALA A 48 2.73 25.12 -0.21
C ALA A 48 3.26 25.94 0.98
N ALA A 49 4.57 25.91 1.24
CA ALA A 49 5.22 26.65 2.32
C ALA A 49 5.45 28.14 1.98
N VAL A 50 5.52 28.52 0.70
CA VAL A 50 5.80 29.91 0.26
C VAL A 50 4.90 30.95 0.92
N PRO A 51 3.56 30.80 0.96
CA PRO A 51 2.69 31.78 1.62
C PRO A 51 3.00 31.96 3.11
N ALA A 52 3.29 30.86 3.82
CA ALA A 52 3.64 30.90 5.24
C ALA A 52 4.99 31.60 5.46
N TYR A 53 5.99 31.35 4.62
CA TYR A 53 7.26 32.09 4.67
C TYR A 53 7.07 33.58 4.43
N LYS A 54 6.29 33.97 3.43
CA LYS A 54 6.00 35.39 3.18
C LYS A 54 5.35 36.05 4.38
N GLN A 55 4.38 35.38 5.01
CA GLN A 55 3.72 35.89 6.21
C GLN A 55 4.70 36.00 7.38
N ALA A 56 5.55 34.99 7.60
CA ALA A 56 6.57 35.00 8.64
C ALA A 56 7.57 36.14 8.42
N TYR A 57 8.08 36.32 7.20
CA TYR A 57 9.04 37.37 6.85
C TYR A 57 8.48 38.78 7.07
N ASN A 58 7.17 38.98 6.88
CA ASN A 58 6.51 40.26 7.12
C ASN A 58 6.38 40.64 8.61
N GLN A 59 6.50 39.69 9.55
CA GLN A 59 6.39 39.98 10.99
C GLN A 59 7.68 40.54 11.60
N GLY A 60 8.81 40.47 10.87
CA GLY A 60 10.12 40.81 11.41
C GLY A 60 10.67 39.74 12.36
N LEU A 61 11.83 40.02 12.94
CA LEU A 61 12.51 39.15 13.89
C LEU A 61 12.82 39.90 15.19
N THR A 62 12.29 39.43 16.31
CA THR A 62 12.70 39.88 17.64
C THR A 62 13.98 39.15 18.02
N VAL A 63 15.10 39.86 18.08
CA VAL A 63 16.40 39.26 18.38
C VAL A 63 16.51 38.96 19.88
N SER A 64 16.57 37.67 20.24
CA SER A 64 16.81 37.23 21.61
C SER A 64 18.27 37.40 22.01
N GLN A 65 18.58 37.35 23.31
CA GLN A 65 19.97 37.40 23.79
C GLN A 65 20.81 36.28 23.17
N GLU A 66 20.27 35.06 23.09
CA GLU A 66 20.96 33.94 22.46
C GLU A 66 21.28 34.22 20.99
N MET A 67 20.36 34.82 20.25
CA MET A 67 20.64 35.23 18.87
C MET A 67 21.74 36.27 18.80
N GLN A 68 21.78 37.25 19.69
CA GLN A 68 22.86 38.24 19.73
C GLN A 68 24.21 37.57 19.98
N ASP A 69 24.26 36.63 20.93
CA ASP A 69 25.47 35.88 21.27
C ASP A 69 25.96 35.07 20.07
N ILE A 70 25.05 34.38 19.36
CA ILE A 70 25.37 33.60 18.15
C ILE A 70 25.80 34.52 17.01
N MET A 71 25.05 35.61 16.76
CA MET A 71 25.36 36.58 15.73
C MET A 71 26.72 37.23 15.97
N GLY A 72 27.13 37.43 17.23
CA GLY A 72 28.44 37.98 17.60
C GLY A 72 29.63 37.04 17.37
N THR A 73 29.39 35.76 17.07
CA THR A 73 30.49 34.81 16.83
C THR A 73 31.25 35.11 15.52
N PRO A 74 32.58 34.89 15.47
CA PRO A 74 33.36 35.10 14.25
C PRO A 74 32.88 34.27 13.06
N ILE A 75 32.40 33.05 13.33
CA ILE A 75 31.89 32.13 12.30
C ILE A 75 30.61 32.69 11.68
N PHE A 76 29.65 33.14 12.50
CA PHE A 76 28.42 33.72 11.99
C PHE A 76 28.68 35.00 11.19
N GLN A 77 29.55 35.89 11.70
CA GLN A 77 29.94 37.12 11.00
C GLN A 77 30.59 36.81 9.64
N THR A 78 31.44 35.80 9.56
CA THR A 78 32.04 35.36 8.29
C THR A 78 30.95 34.93 7.29
N LYS A 79 29.99 34.12 7.74
CA LYS A 79 28.90 33.61 6.89
C LYS A 79 27.89 34.68 6.49
N LEU A 80 27.65 35.66 7.37
CA LEU A 80 26.88 36.86 7.07
C LEU A 80 27.52 37.64 5.91
N ASN A 81 28.83 37.88 5.99
CA ASN A 81 29.58 38.58 4.95
C ASN A 81 29.56 37.83 3.61
N GLU A 82 29.85 36.53 3.62
CA GLU A 82 29.78 35.68 2.42
C GLU A 82 28.39 35.70 1.79
N GLN A 83 27.32 35.62 2.59
CA GLN A 83 25.94 35.63 2.10
C GLN A 83 25.55 36.98 1.48
N ALA A 84 25.97 38.10 2.08
CA ALA A 84 25.74 39.43 1.53
C ALA A 84 26.50 39.65 0.21
N GLN A 85 27.75 39.20 0.14
CA GLN A 85 28.56 39.24 -1.09
C GLN A 85 27.97 38.36 -2.19
N GLU A 86 27.47 37.16 -1.86
CA GLU A 86 26.80 36.27 -2.81
C GLU A 86 25.54 36.92 -3.39
N LEU A 87 24.71 37.59 -2.57
CA LEU A 87 23.55 38.34 -3.05
C LEU A 87 23.95 39.46 -4.03
N ALA A 88 24.98 40.23 -3.67
CA ALA A 88 25.51 41.29 -4.52
C ALA A 88 26.03 40.75 -5.86
N ALA A 89 26.73 39.60 -5.83
CA ALA A 89 27.23 38.94 -7.04
C ALA A 89 26.09 38.45 -7.97
N PHE A 90 24.93 38.10 -7.41
CA PHE A 90 23.72 37.77 -8.18
C PHE A 90 22.90 39.00 -8.60
N GLY A 91 23.43 40.21 -8.44
CA GLY A 91 22.76 41.46 -8.84
C GLY A 91 21.59 41.87 -7.92
N LYS A 92 21.50 41.30 -6.72
CA LYS A 92 20.51 41.69 -5.70
C LYS A 92 21.16 42.66 -4.72
N ASP A 93 20.45 43.71 -4.32
CA ASP A 93 20.95 44.62 -3.29
C ASP A 93 20.86 43.94 -1.91
N PRO A 94 21.96 43.72 -1.18
CA PRO A 94 21.91 43.15 0.18
C PRO A 94 21.05 43.98 1.13
N ARG A 95 20.89 45.29 0.89
CA ARG A 95 20.08 46.17 1.74
C ARG A 95 18.59 45.82 1.70
N ASP A 96 18.10 45.28 0.59
CA ASP A 96 16.70 44.83 0.45
C ASP A 96 16.38 43.67 1.41
N PHE A 97 17.42 42.96 1.89
CA PHE A 97 17.31 41.88 2.85
C PHE A 97 17.68 42.31 4.28
N GLY A 98 18.05 43.57 4.51
CA GLY A 98 18.43 44.07 5.83
C GLY A 98 19.92 43.92 6.19
N PHE A 99 20.79 43.65 5.21
CA PHE A 99 22.24 43.74 5.39
C PHE A 99 22.69 45.21 5.27
N ILE A 100 23.50 45.69 6.21
CA ILE A 100 24.07 47.04 6.23
C ILE A 100 25.56 46.95 5.91
N ALA A 101 25.98 47.58 4.81
CA ALA A 101 27.39 47.69 4.47
C ALA A 101 28.12 48.60 5.48
N GLN A 102 29.24 48.13 6.00
CA GLN A 102 30.16 48.87 6.86
C GLN A 102 31.36 49.38 6.06
N PRO A 103 32.04 50.43 6.56
CA PRO A 103 33.35 50.82 6.03
C PRO A 103 34.31 49.63 6.00
N GLY A 104 35.00 49.42 4.87
CA GLY A 104 35.90 48.28 4.68
C GLY A 104 35.29 47.07 3.95
N GLY A 105 34.05 47.17 3.48
CA GLY A 105 33.43 46.15 2.61
C GLY A 105 32.80 44.97 3.35
N ASN A 106 32.75 45.04 4.68
CA ASN A 106 32.01 44.09 5.51
C ASN A 106 30.52 44.48 5.59
N TYR A 107 29.69 43.54 6.01
CA TYR A 107 28.26 43.70 6.24
C TYR A 107 27.95 43.36 7.70
N THR A 108 26.90 43.99 8.21
CA THR A 108 26.28 43.65 9.49
C THR A 108 24.76 43.63 9.35
N PHE A 109 24.04 43.23 10.38
CA PHE A 109 22.59 43.45 10.43
C PHE A 109 22.27 44.83 11.00
N GLY A 110 21.13 45.39 10.60
CA GLY A 110 20.54 46.53 11.31
C GLY A 110 20.09 46.14 12.72
N GLU A 111 19.66 47.14 13.50
CA GLU A 111 19.11 46.92 14.86
C GLU A 111 17.96 45.90 14.88
N THR A 112 17.21 45.82 13.78
CA THR A 112 16.16 44.82 13.55
C THR A 112 16.45 44.05 12.26
N PRO A 113 17.23 42.95 12.33
CA PRO A 113 17.46 42.11 11.15
C PRO A 113 16.13 41.60 10.59
N SER A 114 16.03 41.54 9.26
CA SER A 114 14.90 40.84 8.66
C SER A 114 15.04 39.34 8.91
N LEU A 115 13.92 38.67 9.17
CA LEU A 115 13.89 37.22 9.32
C LEU A 115 14.43 36.52 8.06
N GLU A 116 14.17 37.08 6.88
CA GLU A 116 14.68 36.53 5.62
C GLU A 116 16.20 36.59 5.55
N ALA A 117 16.83 37.68 6.00
CA ALA A 117 18.29 37.80 6.08
C ALA A 117 18.89 36.69 6.95
N VAL A 118 18.33 36.50 8.13
CA VAL A 118 18.78 35.50 9.10
C VAL A 118 18.61 34.09 8.55
N ASP A 119 17.45 33.77 7.94
CA ASP A 119 17.22 32.47 7.29
C ASP A 119 18.26 32.21 6.17
N LYS A 120 18.60 33.21 5.34
CA LYS A 120 19.63 33.04 4.31
C LYS A 120 21.01 32.72 4.91
N VAL A 121 21.40 33.40 5.99
CA VAL A 121 22.69 33.11 6.67
C VAL A 121 22.67 31.71 7.30
N ILE A 122 21.56 31.29 7.92
CA ILE A 122 21.39 29.93 8.46
C ILE A 122 21.53 28.89 7.33
N ARG A 123 20.90 29.12 6.18
CA ARG A 123 21.02 28.22 5.01
C ARG A 123 22.45 28.16 4.48
N LYS A 124 23.17 29.30 4.47
CA LYS A 124 24.59 29.35 4.08
C LYS A 124 25.45 28.50 5.01
N ILE A 125 25.30 28.68 6.32
CA ILE A 125 25.98 27.86 7.34
C ILE A 125 25.74 26.37 7.08
N ASN A 126 24.48 25.98 6.84
CA ASN A 126 24.11 24.59 6.59
C ASN A 126 24.58 24.02 5.24
N LYS A 127 24.78 24.88 4.24
CA LYS A 127 25.26 24.51 2.90
C LYS A 127 26.74 24.18 2.89
N ASP A 128 27.52 24.85 3.75
CA ASP A 128 28.96 24.65 3.82
C ASP A 128 29.37 23.41 4.61
N ILE A 129 28.42 22.75 5.27
CA ILE A 129 28.63 21.47 5.95
C ILE A 129 28.64 20.35 4.91
N PRO A 130 29.75 19.59 4.76
CA PRO A 130 29.81 18.47 3.83
C PRO A 130 28.80 17.40 4.22
N ARG A 131 28.21 16.74 3.23
CA ARG A 131 27.20 15.70 3.42
C ARG A 131 27.64 14.41 2.73
N ASP A 132 27.28 13.28 3.32
CA ASP A 132 27.53 11.96 2.73
C ASP A 132 26.57 11.68 1.56
N ALA A 133 26.68 10.50 0.93
CA ALA A 133 25.79 10.07 -0.16
C ALA A 133 24.31 9.98 0.27
N PHE A 134 24.06 9.92 1.57
CA PHE A 134 22.73 9.91 2.19
C PHE A 134 22.33 11.28 2.74
N GLY A 135 23.06 12.35 2.39
CA GLY A 135 22.78 13.71 2.79
C GLY A 135 22.97 14.01 4.28
N LYS A 136 23.54 13.09 5.06
CA LYS A 136 23.84 13.30 6.48
C LYS A 136 25.08 14.18 6.63
N PRO A 137 25.09 15.14 7.58
CA PRO A 137 26.28 15.93 7.87
C PRO A 137 27.48 15.05 8.20
N VAL A 138 28.61 15.29 7.53
CA VAL A 138 29.91 14.69 7.85
C VAL A 138 30.60 15.64 8.84
N LEU A 139 30.50 15.29 10.12
CA LEU A 139 30.95 16.15 11.21
C LEU A 139 32.42 15.83 11.57
N ASP A 140 33.33 16.71 11.18
CA ASP A 140 34.64 16.87 11.83
C ASP A 140 34.54 17.90 12.96
N SER A 141 35.65 18.23 13.63
CA SER A 141 35.66 19.18 14.74
C SER A 141 35.14 20.58 14.35
N PHE A 142 35.41 21.04 13.13
CA PHE A 142 34.98 22.34 12.65
C PHE A 142 33.51 22.30 12.19
N ASN A 143 33.14 21.31 11.39
CA ASN A 143 31.77 21.12 10.88
C ASN A 143 30.79 20.86 12.02
N TYR A 144 31.23 20.23 13.12
CA TYR A 144 30.44 20.11 14.34
C TYR A 144 30.05 21.48 14.89
N SER A 145 31.01 22.41 14.99
CA SER A 145 30.74 23.78 15.48
C SER A 145 29.81 24.57 14.56
N LEU A 146 29.97 24.43 13.24
CA LEU A 146 29.06 25.03 12.25
C LEU A 146 27.65 24.45 12.37
N HIS A 147 27.54 23.14 12.50
CA HIS A 147 26.26 22.44 12.64
C HIS A 147 25.52 22.83 13.92
N ASP A 148 26.24 22.88 15.05
CA ASP A 148 25.69 23.32 16.32
C ASP A 148 25.22 24.77 16.26
N LEU A 149 26.06 25.66 15.72
CA LEU A 149 25.74 27.08 15.56
C LEU A 149 24.52 27.28 14.66
N GLY A 150 24.45 26.60 13.52
CA GLY A 150 23.30 26.63 12.62
C GLY A 150 22.02 26.13 13.28
N LYS A 151 22.10 25.04 14.07
CA LYS A 151 20.96 24.51 14.82
C LYS A 151 20.47 25.45 15.92
N ARG A 152 21.38 26.03 16.70
CA ARG A 152 21.03 26.96 17.78
C ARG A 152 20.40 28.22 17.22
N MET A 153 20.97 28.78 16.16
CA MET A 153 20.41 29.95 15.48
C MET A 153 19.01 29.65 14.93
N ASP A 154 18.84 28.49 14.29
CA ASP A 154 17.55 28.07 13.76
C ASP A 154 16.50 27.89 14.86
N GLY A 155 16.87 27.22 15.96
CA GLY A 155 16.00 27.03 17.12
C GLY A 155 15.55 28.37 17.71
N ALA A 156 16.49 29.28 17.97
CA ALA A 156 16.19 30.60 18.50
C ALA A 156 15.30 31.40 17.53
N THR A 157 15.54 31.31 16.23
CA THR A 157 14.72 31.99 15.19
C THR A 157 13.28 31.46 15.18
N ARG A 158 13.09 30.14 15.30
CA ARG A 158 11.77 29.49 15.38
C ARG A 158 11.03 29.89 16.66
N GLU A 159 11.73 30.00 17.78
CA GLU A 159 11.16 30.44 19.05
C GLU A 159 10.70 31.91 18.97
N ALA A 160 11.49 32.80 18.35
CA ALA A 160 11.13 34.20 18.21
C ALA A 160 10.03 34.46 17.18
N ASN A 161 9.85 33.56 16.20
CA ASN A 161 8.80 33.68 15.18
C ASN A 161 8.08 32.34 14.96
N PRO A 162 6.96 32.10 15.69
CA PRO A 162 6.18 30.87 15.55
C PRO A 162 5.61 30.63 14.13
N LEU A 163 5.38 31.68 13.33
CA LEU A 163 4.96 31.49 11.94
C LEU A 163 6.10 30.95 11.08
N PHE A 164 7.34 31.33 11.36
CA PHE A 164 8.52 30.77 10.71
C PHE A 164 8.68 29.28 11.05
N ASP A 165 8.41 28.89 12.31
CA ASP A 165 8.38 27.50 12.73
C ASP A 165 7.36 26.66 11.92
N ILE A 166 6.15 27.19 11.77
CA ILE A 166 5.09 26.56 10.95
C ILE A 166 5.51 26.52 9.47
N ALA A 167 6.06 27.62 8.93
CA ALA A 167 6.51 27.66 7.54
C ALA A 167 7.61 26.63 7.27
N LYS A 168 8.56 26.50 8.20
CA LYS A 168 9.70 25.59 8.09
C LYS A 168 9.32 24.13 8.30
N SER A 169 8.38 23.83 9.19
CA SER A 169 7.87 22.47 9.36
C SER A 169 7.05 21.99 8.16
N ASN A 170 6.41 22.92 7.44
CA ASN A 170 5.72 22.64 6.18
C ASN A 170 6.67 22.58 4.97
N TYR A 171 7.84 23.20 5.06
CA TYR A 171 8.86 23.13 4.02
C TYR A 171 9.41 21.72 3.94
N ALA A 172 9.48 21.19 2.72
CA ALA A 172 10.09 19.92 2.45
C ALA A 172 11.58 19.92 2.83
N ASP A 173 11.92 19.26 3.92
CA ASP A 173 13.28 18.77 4.08
C ASP A 173 13.45 17.61 3.09
N GLU A 174 14.18 17.86 2.01
CA GLU A 174 14.49 16.86 0.98
C GLU A 174 15.05 15.59 1.62
N MET A 175 15.78 15.72 2.73
CA MET A 175 16.30 14.55 3.42
C MET A 175 15.22 13.77 4.17
N ALA A 176 14.30 14.46 4.82
CA ALA A 176 13.16 13.79 5.45
C ALA A 176 12.30 13.06 4.41
N ILE A 177 12.11 13.66 3.21
CA ILE A 177 11.40 13.03 2.09
C ILE A 177 12.15 11.78 1.59
N ARG A 178 13.46 11.88 1.34
CA ARG A 178 14.28 10.73 0.90
C ARG A 178 14.28 9.61 1.95
N GLN A 179 14.43 9.97 3.22
CA GLN A 179 14.39 9.02 4.32
C GLN A 179 13.01 8.37 4.45
N ALA A 180 11.94 9.15 4.31
CA ALA A 180 10.57 8.64 4.32
C ALA A 180 10.32 7.68 3.16
N LEU A 181 10.76 8.00 1.94
CA LEU A 181 10.71 7.10 0.77
C LEU A 181 11.45 5.79 1.03
N GLU A 182 12.70 5.85 1.53
CA GLU A 182 13.50 4.66 1.84
C GLU A 182 12.85 3.79 2.93
N GLN A 183 12.26 4.42 3.94
CA GLN A 183 11.50 3.74 4.98
C GLN A 183 10.23 3.11 4.40
N GLY A 184 9.50 3.82 3.56
CA GLY A 184 8.35 3.29 2.81
C GLY A 184 8.70 2.04 2.03
N GLN A 185 9.87 2.01 1.36
CA GLN A 185 10.32 0.83 0.63
C GLN A 185 10.53 -0.41 1.51
N LYS A 186 10.70 -0.23 2.82
CA LYS A 186 10.87 -1.29 3.81
C LYS A 186 9.54 -1.69 4.49
N VAL A 187 8.39 -1.18 4.04
CA VAL A 187 7.05 -1.41 4.61
C VAL A 187 6.71 -2.89 4.86
N GLY A 188 7.21 -3.80 4.02
CA GLY A 188 7.00 -5.24 4.20
C GLY A 188 7.61 -5.81 5.48
N ARG A 189 8.54 -5.09 6.12
CA ARG A 189 9.22 -5.49 7.37
C ARG A 189 8.61 -4.86 8.62
N TYR A 190 7.75 -3.86 8.47
CA TYR A 190 7.14 -3.16 9.59
C TYR A 190 5.77 -3.73 9.94
N SER A 191 5.50 -3.78 11.24
CA SER A 191 4.18 -4.00 11.83
C SER A 191 3.33 -2.73 11.76
N GLY A 192 2.01 -2.86 11.93
CA GLY A 192 1.11 -1.69 11.94
C GLY A 192 1.44 -0.68 13.04
N HIS A 193 1.86 -1.14 14.22
CA HIS A 193 2.27 -0.24 15.30
C HIS A 193 3.54 0.55 14.96
N GLU A 194 4.52 -0.09 14.32
CA GLU A 194 5.74 0.61 13.86
C GLU A 194 5.42 1.63 12.78
N ILE A 195 4.56 1.28 11.80
CA ILE A 195 4.11 2.22 10.76
C ILE A 195 3.41 3.42 11.40
N ASN A 196 2.47 3.19 12.32
CA ASN A 196 1.77 4.27 13.02
C ASN A 196 2.72 5.14 13.85
N ALA A 197 3.63 4.54 14.62
CA ALA A 197 4.59 5.29 15.43
C ALA A 197 5.52 6.15 14.56
N GLN A 198 6.00 5.58 13.46
CA GLN A 198 6.87 6.25 12.51
C GLN A 198 6.17 7.41 11.81
N THR A 199 4.99 7.15 11.24
CA THR A 199 4.28 8.14 10.40
C THR A 199 3.60 9.25 11.20
N ARG A 200 3.19 9.00 12.46
CA ARG A 200 2.59 10.04 13.32
C ARG A 200 3.50 11.23 13.58
N SER A 201 4.81 11.01 13.57
CA SER A 201 5.81 12.08 13.76
C SER A 201 6.28 12.72 12.45
N MET A 202 5.86 12.18 11.30
CA MET A 202 6.21 12.72 10.00
C MET A 202 5.26 13.86 9.62
N PRO A 203 5.79 14.95 9.02
CA PRO A 203 4.93 15.94 8.37
C PRO A 203 4.22 15.31 7.16
N GLU A 204 3.12 15.92 6.72
CA GLU A 204 2.23 15.38 5.67
C GLU A 204 2.98 15.03 4.36
N HIS A 205 3.89 15.90 3.91
CA HIS A 205 4.70 15.64 2.72
C HIS A 205 5.63 14.44 2.89
N ALA A 206 6.15 14.18 4.10
CA ALA A 206 6.96 13.01 4.37
C ALA A 206 6.08 11.74 4.48
N GLN A 207 4.84 11.84 4.97
CA GLN A 207 3.88 10.73 4.93
C GLN A 207 3.53 10.35 3.49
N GLU A 208 3.33 11.33 2.61
CA GLU A 208 3.11 11.09 1.17
C GLU A 208 4.32 10.42 0.51
N ALA A 209 5.53 10.89 0.83
CA ALA A 209 6.78 10.30 0.35
C ALA A 209 6.94 8.85 0.85
N TRP A 210 6.63 8.59 2.13
CA TRP A 210 6.63 7.25 2.70
C TRP A 210 5.64 6.32 1.98
N LEU A 211 4.41 6.78 1.74
CA LEU A 211 3.39 6.01 1.03
C LEU A 211 3.81 5.70 -0.42
N SER A 212 4.42 6.67 -1.10
CA SER A 212 4.97 6.48 -2.45
C SER A 212 6.08 5.41 -2.47
N GLY A 213 6.93 5.39 -1.45
CA GLY A 213 7.94 4.35 -1.25
C GLY A 213 7.34 2.98 -1.00
N ALA A 214 6.29 2.90 -0.18
CA ALA A 214 5.55 1.68 0.10
C ALA A 214 4.86 1.11 -1.15
N SER A 215 4.13 1.95 -1.90
CA SER A 215 3.48 1.56 -3.16
C SER A 215 4.48 1.04 -4.19
N SER A 216 5.63 1.70 -4.28
CA SER A 216 6.72 1.28 -5.18
C SER A 216 7.30 -0.07 -4.78
N ALA A 217 7.59 -0.30 -3.49
CA ALA A 217 8.09 -1.59 -3.02
C ALA A 217 7.10 -2.74 -3.25
N PHE A 218 5.80 -2.54 -3.03
CA PHE A 218 4.81 -3.56 -3.36
C PHE A 218 4.73 -3.82 -4.87
N SER A 219 4.80 -2.77 -5.70
CA SER A 219 4.75 -2.86 -7.16
C SER A 219 5.98 -3.55 -7.76
N ASP A 220 7.18 -3.22 -7.26
CA ASP A 220 8.43 -3.81 -7.70
C ASP A 220 8.46 -5.30 -7.35
N ARG A 221 8.01 -5.65 -6.14
CA ARG A 221 7.92 -7.04 -5.74
C ARG A 221 6.87 -7.82 -6.52
N ALA A 222 5.72 -7.22 -6.83
CA ALA A 222 4.73 -7.84 -7.71
C ALA A 222 5.33 -8.12 -9.11
N THR A 223 6.13 -7.18 -9.63
CA THR A 223 6.84 -7.33 -10.90
C THR A 223 7.89 -8.44 -10.83
N GLU A 224 8.75 -8.45 -9.81
CA GLU A 224 9.79 -9.45 -9.59
C GLU A 224 9.21 -10.87 -9.50
N LYS A 225 8.12 -11.04 -8.74
CA LYS A 225 7.41 -12.32 -8.63
C LYS A 225 6.73 -12.72 -9.93
N GLY A 226 6.20 -11.75 -10.66
CA GLY A 226 5.61 -11.93 -11.99
C GLY A 226 6.53 -12.52 -13.03
N LEU A 227 7.85 -12.35 -12.87
CA LEU A 227 8.86 -12.98 -13.75
C LEU A 227 8.84 -14.51 -13.66
N ARG A 228 8.24 -15.07 -12.59
CA ARG A 228 8.06 -16.52 -12.41
C ARG A 228 6.63 -16.89 -12.83
N PRO A 229 6.42 -17.59 -13.96
CA PRO A 229 5.08 -17.89 -14.46
C PRO A 229 4.18 -18.68 -13.50
N THR A 230 4.79 -19.42 -12.56
CA THR A 230 4.09 -20.25 -11.58
C THR A 230 3.84 -19.54 -10.25
N ALA A 231 4.44 -18.36 -10.02
CA ALA A 231 4.29 -17.65 -8.77
C ALA A 231 2.89 -17.07 -8.63
N ASN A 232 2.35 -17.15 -7.42
CA ASN A 232 1.09 -16.52 -7.07
C ASN A 232 1.35 -15.10 -6.57
N VAL A 233 1.40 -14.16 -7.50
CA VAL A 233 1.76 -12.76 -7.22
C VAL A 233 0.76 -12.12 -6.25
N ALA A 234 -0.52 -12.45 -6.39
CA ALA A 234 -1.58 -11.92 -5.55
C ALA A 234 -1.44 -12.38 -4.09
N ALA A 235 -1.29 -13.68 -3.83
CA ALA A 235 -1.08 -14.21 -2.48
C ALA A 235 0.23 -13.71 -1.85
N ASP A 236 1.31 -13.58 -2.63
CA ASP A 236 2.58 -13.01 -2.14
C ASP A 236 2.42 -11.52 -1.76
N THR A 237 1.60 -10.77 -2.49
CA THR A 237 1.31 -9.36 -2.22
C THR A 237 0.43 -9.21 -0.99
N GLN A 238 -0.64 -10.01 -0.88
CA GLN A 238 -1.51 -10.06 0.30
C GLN A 238 -0.70 -10.33 1.57
N ARG A 239 0.21 -11.32 1.57
CA ARG A 239 1.09 -11.61 2.71
C ARG A 239 1.97 -10.43 3.15
N GLN A 240 2.45 -9.62 2.20
CA GLN A 240 3.32 -8.49 2.54
C GLN A 240 2.56 -7.31 3.12
N ILE A 241 1.36 -7.07 2.60
CA ILE A 241 0.47 -6.00 3.08
C ILE A 241 -0.12 -6.39 4.45
N GLY A 242 -0.27 -7.69 4.71
CA GLY A 242 -1.01 -8.20 5.88
C GLY A 242 -2.51 -8.32 5.55
N LEU A 243 -2.86 -8.65 4.31
CA LEU A 243 -4.26 -8.90 3.95
C LEU A 243 -4.64 -10.34 4.31
N PRO A 244 -5.86 -10.57 4.84
CA PRO A 244 -6.36 -11.92 5.09
C PRO A 244 -6.49 -12.71 3.78
N GLY A 245 -6.40 -14.05 3.88
CA GLY A 245 -6.60 -14.97 2.74
C GLY A 245 -5.34 -15.63 2.19
N ALA A 246 -4.15 -15.14 2.52
CA ALA A 246 -2.90 -15.59 1.90
C ALA A 246 -2.17 -16.77 2.59
N GLY A 247 -2.91 -17.54 3.40
CA GLY A 247 -2.44 -18.74 4.10
C GLY A 247 -1.95 -18.49 5.52
N LEU A 248 -2.57 -19.22 6.47
CA LEU A 248 -2.24 -19.43 7.88
C LEU A 248 -1.62 -18.24 8.63
N THR A 249 -2.43 -17.60 9.48
CA THR A 249 -2.12 -16.49 10.40
C THR A 249 -2.05 -15.10 9.77
N ALA A 250 -3.21 -14.60 9.30
CA ALA A 250 -3.44 -13.15 9.40
C ALA A 250 -3.55 -12.83 10.91
N SER A 251 -2.46 -12.38 11.49
CA SER A 251 -2.36 -12.10 12.92
C SER A 251 -3.06 -10.77 13.25
N GLN A 252 -3.44 -10.49 14.50
CA GLN A 252 -4.01 -9.18 14.88
C GLN A 252 -3.14 -7.98 14.45
N GLY A 253 -1.82 -8.16 14.30
CA GLY A 253 -0.91 -7.12 13.80
C GLY A 253 -1.20 -6.67 12.36
N ASP A 254 -1.93 -7.47 11.60
CA ASP A 254 -2.29 -7.20 10.22
C ASP A 254 -3.43 -6.18 10.12
N ALA A 255 -4.45 -6.25 10.99
CA ALA A 255 -5.54 -5.26 11.00
C ALA A 255 -5.03 -3.85 11.30
N VAL A 256 -4.11 -3.72 12.27
CA VAL A 256 -3.48 -2.44 12.62
C VAL A 256 -2.62 -1.92 11.46
N LYS A 257 -1.99 -2.81 10.69
CA LYS A 257 -1.20 -2.43 9.52
C LYS A 257 -2.09 -1.92 8.39
N LEU A 258 -3.21 -2.59 8.13
CA LEU A 258 -4.19 -2.13 7.15
C LEU A 258 -4.76 -0.77 7.54
N GLU A 259 -5.15 -0.57 8.81
CA GLU A 259 -5.62 0.71 9.33
C GLU A 259 -4.58 1.82 9.17
N ALA A 260 -3.31 1.54 9.52
CA ALA A 260 -2.21 2.49 9.35
C ALA A 260 -2.04 2.91 7.88
N LEU A 261 -2.08 1.96 6.95
CA LEU A 261 -2.00 2.24 5.52
C LEU A 261 -3.23 2.99 5.00
N GLU A 262 -4.44 2.64 5.46
CA GLU A 262 -5.66 3.37 5.08
C GLU A 262 -5.62 4.83 5.55
N ASN A 263 -5.19 5.07 6.78
CA ASN A 263 -5.02 6.42 7.33
C ASN A 263 -4.04 7.25 6.48
N LEU A 264 -2.91 6.66 6.08
CA LEU A 264 -1.92 7.33 5.23
C LEU A 264 -2.45 7.62 3.82
N THR A 265 -3.27 6.73 3.26
CA THR A 265 -3.88 6.99 1.95
C THR A 265 -4.96 8.06 1.98
N GLY A 266 -5.48 8.40 3.17
CA GLY A 266 -6.66 9.27 3.34
C GLY A 266 -7.93 8.70 2.69
N ARG A 267 -7.95 7.40 2.36
CA ARG A 267 -9.02 6.75 1.58
C ARG A 267 -9.55 5.54 2.35
N PRO A 268 -10.60 5.73 3.18
CA PRO A 268 -11.23 4.64 3.91
C PRO A 268 -11.63 3.46 3.00
N GLY A 269 -11.34 2.23 3.44
CA GLY A 269 -11.65 1.01 2.71
C GLY A 269 -10.77 0.76 1.47
N SER A 270 -9.70 1.53 1.25
CA SER A 270 -8.75 1.27 0.15
C SER A 270 -8.07 -0.10 0.30
N MET A 271 -7.76 -0.53 1.53
CA MET A 271 -7.15 -1.83 1.76
C MET A 271 -8.16 -2.96 1.60
N GLY A 272 -9.42 -2.75 1.99
CA GLY A 272 -10.51 -3.68 1.71
C GLY A 272 -10.68 -3.95 0.21
N ARG A 273 -10.81 -2.88 -0.59
CA ARG A 273 -10.93 -2.99 -2.06
C ARG A 273 -9.70 -3.63 -2.70
N LEU A 274 -8.50 -3.31 -2.20
CA LEU A 274 -7.27 -3.94 -2.66
C LEU A 274 -7.28 -5.44 -2.33
N GLY A 275 -7.69 -5.80 -1.11
CA GLY A 275 -7.90 -7.17 -0.65
C GLY A 275 -8.81 -7.96 -1.58
N ASP A 276 -10.00 -7.43 -1.86
CA ASP A 276 -10.99 -8.07 -2.75
C ASP A 276 -10.41 -8.34 -4.14
N ARG A 277 -9.73 -7.36 -4.73
CA ARG A 277 -9.12 -7.50 -6.07
C ARG A 277 -7.98 -8.51 -6.07
N LEU A 278 -7.14 -8.52 -5.02
CA LEU A 278 -6.08 -9.51 -4.89
C LEU A 278 -6.64 -10.91 -4.64
N GLU A 279 -7.75 -11.06 -3.91
CA GLU A 279 -8.42 -12.34 -3.69
C GLU A 279 -8.98 -12.89 -5.02
N MET A 280 -9.54 -12.03 -5.88
CA MET A 280 -9.96 -12.43 -7.23
C MET A 280 -8.79 -12.90 -8.09
N GLU A 281 -7.64 -12.22 -8.03
CA GLU A 281 -6.43 -12.63 -8.76
C GLU A 281 -5.79 -13.91 -8.19
N ASP A 282 -5.90 -14.14 -6.88
CA ASP A 282 -5.47 -15.38 -6.22
C ASP A 282 -6.34 -16.57 -6.65
N ALA A 283 -7.66 -16.43 -6.59
CA ALA A 283 -8.60 -17.46 -7.06
C ALA A 283 -8.39 -17.81 -8.55
N ALA A 284 -8.10 -16.80 -9.38
CA ALA A 284 -7.76 -17.00 -10.78
C ALA A 284 -6.45 -17.81 -10.95
N HIS A 285 -5.41 -17.51 -10.16
CA HIS A 285 -4.16 -18.29 -10.15
C HIS A 285 -4.39 -19.74 -9.74
N GLN A 286 -5.13 -19.98 -8.65
CA GLN A 286 -5.43 -21.33 -8.17
C GLN A 286 -6.16 -22.15 -9.24
N THR A 287 -7.09 -21.53 -9.96
CA THR A 287 -7.80 -22.13 -11.08
C THR A 287 -6.84 -22.48 -12.23
N PHE A 288 -5.95 -21.57 -12.60
CA PHE A 288 -4.90 -21.83 -13.59
C PHE A 288 -3.99 -22.99 -13.17
N ALA A 289 -3.49 -22.98 -11.92
CA ALA A 289 -2.64 -24.02 -11.39
C ALA A 289 -3.32 -25.39 -11.39
N ALA A 290 -4.61 -25.45 -11.03
CA ALA A 290 -5.42 -26.67 -11.10
C ALA A 290 -5.59 -27.17 -12.54
N ALA A 291 -5.81 -26.25 -13.49
CA ALA A 291 -5.93 -26.59 -14.91
C ALA A 291 -4.60 -27.07 -15.52
N GLN A 292 -3.46 -26.54 -15.06
CA GLN A 292 -2.13 -26.90 -15.55
C GLN A 292 -1.64 -28.24 -14.98
N ARG A 293 -1.94 -28.56 -13.71
CA ARG A 293 -1.46 -29.77 -13.04
C ARG A 293 -2.03 -31.09 -13.55
N GLY A 294 -3.12 -31.07 -14.33
CA GLY A 294 -3.64 -32.27 -15.00
C GLY A 294 -3.95 -33.45 -14.07
N ARG A 295 -5.22 -33.58 -13.65
CA ARG A 295 -5.89 -34.83 -13.19
C ARG A 295 -5.35 -35.62 -11.98
N SER A 296 -4.16 -35.37 -11.40
CA SER A 296 -3.64 -36.23 -10.30
C SER A 296 -3.65 -35.59 -8.90
N GLY A 297 -3.77 -34.28 -8.76
CA GLY A 297 -3.87 -33.61 -7.46
C GLY A 297 -5.25 -33.01 -7.25
N LYS A 298 -5.98 -33.43 -6.22
CA LYS A 298 -7.15 -32.68 -5.76
C LYS A 298 -6.66 -31.27 -5.41
N PRO A 299 -7.26 -30.20 -5.95
CA PRO A 299 -6.98 -28.87 -5.44
C PRO A 299 -7.43 -28.82 -3.98
N ASP A 300 -6.48 -28.56 -3.09
CA ASP A 300 -6.74 -28.42 -1.66
C ASP A 300 -7.29 -27.03 -1.38
N PHE A 301 -8.57 -26.85 -1.71
CA PHE A 301 -9.34 -25.64 -1.38
C PHE A 301 -9.73 -25.60 0.12
N GLY A 302 -9.30 -26.59 0.91
CA GLY A 302 -9.73 -26.79 2.29
C GLY A 302 -9.03 -25.92 3.34
N GLN A 303 -8.01 -25.15 2.97
CA GLN A 303 -7.25 -24.32 3.92
C GLN A 303 -7.56 -22.81 3.87
N SER A 304 -8.36 -22.32 2.92
CA SER A 304 -8.87 -20.94 2.93
C SER A 304 -10.26 -20.88 3.57
N SER A 305 -10.32 -21.13 4.89
CA SER A 305 -11.56 -21.31 5.66
C SER A 305 -12.33 -20.01 5.98
N GLY A 306 -12.42 -19.05 5.06
CA GLY A 306 -13.04 -17.74 5.33
C GLY A 306 -14.09 -17.26 4.33
N SER A 307 -13.90 -17.49 3.03
CA SER A 307 -14.62 -16.71 2.01
C SER A 307 -15.31 -17.53 0.91
N ALA A 308 -15.10 -18.85 0.85
CA ALA A 308 -15.58 -19.65 -0.28
C ALA A 308 -17.11 -19.91 -0.31
N ASP A 309 -17.82 -19.85 0.83
CA ASP A 309 -19.20 -20.37 0.89
C ASP A 309 -20.32 -19.32 0.73
N LEU A 310 -20.08 -18.04 0.99
CA LEU A 310 -21.16 -17.03 1.07
C LEU A 310 -21.20 -15.97 -0.04
N LEU A 311 -20.12 -15.76 -0.81
CA LEU A 311 -20.05 -14.65 -1.79
C LEU A 311 -19.99 -15.08 -3.27
N GLY A 312 -19.74 -16.35 -3.57
CA GLY A 312 -19.42 -16.80 -4.94
C GLY A 312 -20.57 -16.81 -5.96
N ALA A 313 -21.83 -16.90 -5.54
CA ALA A 313 -22.96 -17.07 -6.46
C ALA A 313 -23.76 -15.78 -6.74
N GLY A 314 -23.77 -14.82 -5.80
CA GLY A 314 -24.60 -13.62 -5.91
C GLY A 314 -23.92 -12.46 -6.68
N LEU A 315 -22.60 -12.33 -6.57
CA LEU A 315 -21.86 -11.20 -7.14
C LEU A 315 -21.48 -11.41 -8.61
N GLY A 316 -21.18 -12.64 -9.04
CA GLY A 316 -20.79 -12.93 -10.43
C GLY A 316 -21.91 -12.71 -11.46
N LEU A 317 -23.17 -12.82 -11.05
CA LEU A 317 -24.33 -12.53 -11.91
C LEU A 317 -24.65 -11.03 -11.99
N ALA A 318 -24.29 -10.23 -10.97
CA ALA A 318 -24.55 -8.80 -10.94
C ALA A 318 -23.49 -7.96 -11.68
N THR A 319 -22.27 -8.49 -11.85
CA THR A 319 -21.12 -7.78 -12.46
C THR A 319 -20.80 -8.22 -13.89
N GLY A 320 -21.56 -9.16 -14.46
CA GLY A 320 -21.30 -9.69 -15.80
C GLY A 320 -20.10 -10.65 -15.89
N ASP A 321 -19.54 -11.08 -14.76
CA ASP A 321 -18.44 -12.06 -14.70
C ASP A 321 -18.99 -13.49 -14.70
N ILE A 322 -19.40 -13.92 -15.89
CA ILE A 322 -19.87 -15.27 -16.24
C ILE A 322 -18.88 -16.36 -15.77
N SER A 323 -17.57 -16.09 -15.85
CA SER A 323 -16.52 -17.04 -15.47
C SER A 323 -16.57 -17.37 -13.98
N GLY A 324 -16.78 -16.37 -13.13
CA GLY A 324 -16.89 -16.55 -11.67
C GLY A 324 -18.15 -17.31 -11.26
N ALA A 325 -19.28 -17.02 -11.90
CA ALA A 325 -20.54 -17.71 -11.65
C ALA A 325 -20.46 -19.21 -12.04
N LEU A 326 -19.87 -19.52 -13.20
CA LEU A 326 -19.62 -20.90 -13.65
C LEU A 326 -18.70 -21.68 -12.70
N LEU A 327 -17.66 -21.02 -12.18
CA LEU A 327 -16.70 -21.65 -11.27
C LEU A 327 -17.34 -22.00 -9.91
N SER A 328 -18.17 -21.11 -9.37
CA SER A 328 -18.90 -21.35 -8.11
C SER A 328 -19.92 -22.50 -8.22
N ALA A 329 -20.61 -22.60 -9.36
CA ALA A 329 -21.51 -23.72 -9.65
C ALA A 329 -20.75 -25.03 -9.85
N PHE A 330 -19.57 -24.99 -10.50
CA PHE A 330 -18.67 -26.13 -10.64
C PHE A 330 -18.15 -26.64 -9.29
N LEU A 331 -17.86 -25.76 -8.34
CA LEU A 331 -17.37 -26.11 -7.01
C LEU A 331 -18.46 -26.64 -6.07
N ARG A 332 -19.72 -26.19 -6.22
CA ARG A 332 -20.88 -26.76 -5.49
C ARG A 332 -21.35 -28.12 -6.03
N GLY A 333 -20.97 -28.48 -7.26
CA GLY A 333 -21.26 -29.76 -7.89
C GLY A 333 -20.46 -30.92 -7.28
N ASN A 334 -21.06 -31.61 -6.30
CA ASN A 334 -20.69 -32.89 -5.67
C ASN A 334 -19.30 -33.48 -6.07
N PRO A 335 -18.30 -33.53 -5.15
CA PRO A 335 -16.97 -34.05 -5.44
C PRO A 335 -16.91 -35.54 -5.82
N LYS A 336 -18.01 -36.30 -5.72
CA LYS A 336 -18.12 -37.74 -6.00
C LYS A 336 -18.65 -38.11 -7.39
N GLY A 337 -18.87 -37.15 -8.31
CA GLY A 337 -19.26 -37.44 -9.68
C GLY A 337 -18.19 -38.22 -10.47
N THR A 338 -18.57 -39.31 -11.12
CA THR A 338 -17.72 -40.16 -11.98
C THR A 338 -16.98 -39.34 -13.04
N GLY A 339 -15.70 -39.65 -13.28
CA GLY A 339 -14.75 -38.81 -14.03
C GLY A 339 -15.12 -38.41 -15.46
N LYS A 340 -16.13 -39.02 -16.09
CA LYS A 340 -16.67 -38.58 -17.40
C LYS A 340 -17.53 -37.32 -17.30
N PHE A 341 -18.33 -37.19 -16.25
CA PHE A 341 -19.20 -36.03 -16.02
C PHE A 341 -18.38 -34.74 -15.83
N LYS A 342 -17.32 -34.81 -15.01
CA LYS A 342 -16.41 -33.67 -14.84
C LYS A 342 -15.69 -33.29 -16.13
N GLN A 343 -15.38 -34.26 -17.00
CA GLN A 343 -14.76 -33.98 -18.30
C GLN A 343 -15.72 -33.31 -19.27
N GLU A 344 -16.95 -33.80 -19.39
CA GLU A 344 -17.97 -33.20 -20.28
C GLU A 344 -18.31 -31.78 -19.86
N VAL A 345 -18.44 -31.52 -18.56
CA VAL A 345 -18.72 -30.17 -18.03
C VAL A 345 -17.50 -29.25 -18.18
N GLN A 346 -16.28 -29.75 -17.95
CA GLN A 346 -15.06 -28.96 -18.18
C GLN A 346 -14.84 -28.65 -19.67
N GLU A 347 -15.14 -29.59 -20.56
CA GLU A 347 -15.08 -29.38 -22.01
C GLU A 347 -16.16 -28.39 -22.46
N GLN A 348 -17.39 -28.49 -21.96
CA GLN A 348 -18.45 -27.51 -22.25
C GLN A 348 -18.11 -26.12 -21.72
N ILE A 349 -17.59 -25.98 -20.49
CA ILE A 349 -17.18 -24.69 -19.94
C ILE A 349 -16.01 -24.10 -20.73
N ALA A 350 -15.01 -24.92 -21.09
CA ALA A 350 -13.88 -24.45 -21.91
C ALA A 350 -14.31 -24.04 -23.32
N ASP A 351 -15.27 -24.76 -23.92
CA ASP A 351 -15.84 -24.43 -25.23
C ASP A 351 -16.66 -23.13 -25.15
N THR A 352 -17.45 -22.98 -24.09
CA THR A 352 -18.27 -21.77 -23.80
C THR A 352 -17.42 -20.54 -23.52
N LEU A 353 -16.34 -20.67 -22.74
CA LEU A 353 -15.38 -19.57 -22.49
C LEU A 353 -14.57 -19.20 -23.73
N SER A 354 -14.57 -20.06 -24.76
CA SER A 354 -13.94 -19.79 -26.05
C SER A 354 -14.91 -19.29 -27.12
N GLN A 355 -16.22 -19.34 -26.87
CA GLN A 355 -17.25 -18.85 -27.75
C GLN A 355 -17.48 -17.35 -27.53
N THR A 356 -17.58 -16.60 -28.63
CA THR A 356 -17.78 -15.14 -28.64
C THR A 356 -19.27 -14.74 -28.60
N ASP A 357 -20.18 -15.72 -28.66
CA ASP A 357 -21.62 -15.52 -28.71
C ASP A 357 -22.24 -15.46 -27.28
N PRO A 358 -22.77 -14.31 -26.84
CA PRO A 358 -23.42 -14.15 -25.53
C PRO A 358 -24.60 -15.10 -25.31
N GLN A 359 -25.32 -15.50 -26.37
CA GLN A 359 -26.47 -16.39 -26.25
C GLN A 359 -26.06 -17.85 -25.99
N ALA A 360 -24.88 -18.26 -26.44
CA ALA A 360 -24.37 -19.60 -26.16
C ALA A 360 -24.00 -19.74 -24.68
N VAL A 361 -23.40 -18.70 -24.10
CA VAL A 361 -23.11 -18.61 -22.67
C VAL A 361 -24.37 -18.69 -21.82
N GLN A 362 -25.41 -17.92 -22.16
CA GLN A 362 -26.69 -17.95 -21.43
C GLN A 362 -27.35 -19.33 -21.46
N ARG A 363 -27.28 -20.04 -22.60
CA ARG A 363 -27.81 -21.41 -22.71
C ARG A 363 -27.09 -22.40 -21.81
N VAL A 364 -25.76 -22.26 -21.68
CA VAL A 364 -24.94 -23.10 -20.81
C VAL A 364 -25.21 -22.80 -19.33
N MET A 365 -25.36 -21.52 -18.97
CA MET A 365 -25.77 -21.12 -17.61
C MET A 365 -27.14 -21.69 -17.25
N GLN A 366 -28.14 -21.56 -18.13
CA GLN A 366 -29.47 -22.15 -17.91
C GLN A 366 -29.43 -23.68 -17.82
N ALA A 367 -28.56 -24.34 -18.59
CA ALA A 367 -28.38 -25.79 -18.50
C ALA A 367 -27.80 -26.19 -17.13
N ILE A 368 -26.80 -25.46 -16.64
CA ILE A 368 -26.19 -25.67 -15.31
C ILE A 368 -27.21 -25.42 -14.19
N GLU A 369 -28.00 -24.35 -14.27
CA GLU A 369 -29.08 -24.06 -13.31
C GLU A 369 -30.13 -25.18 -13.26
N ARG A 370 -30.59 -25.66 -14.43
CA ARG A 370 -31.53 -26.80 -14.50
C ARG A 370 -30.92 -28.07 -13.92
N GLN A 371 -29.65 -28.34 -14.21
CA GLN A 371 -28.95 -29.52 -13.74
C GLN A 371 -28.74 -29.48 -12.22
N THR A 372 -28.30 -28.35 -11.68
CA THR A 372 -28.11 -28.13 -10.23
C THR A 372 -29.43 -28.22 -9.47
N ALA A 373 -30.52 -27.68 -10.02
CA ALA A 373 -31.87 -27.87 -9.47
C ALA A 373 -32.30 -29.35 -9.48
N ALA A 374 -32.02 -30.08 -10.56
CA ALA A 374 -32.32 -31.51 -10.65
C ALA A 374 -31.51 -32.35 -9.63
N ASP A 375 -30.24 -32.02 -9.44
CA ASP A 375 -29.37 -32.69 -8.47
C ASP A 375 -29.78 -32.36 -7.02
N ALA A 376 -30.14 -31.11 -6.72
CA ALA A 376 -30.69 -30.72 -5.43
C ALA A 376 -32.00 -31.48 -5.14
N ALA A 377 -32.90 -31.60 -6.11
CA ALA A 377 -34.12 -32.38 -5.99
C ALA A 377 -33.83 -33.88 -5.77
N LYS A 378 -32.82 -34.43 -6.44
CA LYS A 378 -32.39 -35.83 -6.27
C LYS A 378 -31.77 -36.07 -4.89
N GLN A 379 -31.02 -35.12 -4.36
CA GLN A 379 -30.48 -35.18 -2.99
C GLN A 379 -31.58 -35.07 -1.95
N ALA A 380 -32.53 -34.16 -2.12
CA ALA A 380 -33.70 -34.06 -1.25
C ALA A 380 -34.45 -35.40 -1.20
N ARG A 381 -34.72 -36.02 -2.36
CA ARG A 381 -35.35 -37.36 -2.44
C ARG A 381 -34.54 -38.45 -1.75
N ARG A 382 -33.20 -38.43 -1.87
CA ARG A 382 -32.32 -39.39 -1.17
C ARG A 382 -32.30 -39.16 0.34
N GLY A 383 -32.32 -37.91 0.79
CA GLY A 383 -32.45 -37.56 2.21
C GLY A 383 -33.77 -38.05 2.79
N THR A 384 -34.89 -37.83 2.09
CA THR A 384 -36.20 -38.34 2.51
C THR A 384 -36.25 -39.87 2.51
N ALA A 385 -35.66 -40.54 1.52
CA ALA A 385 -35.57 -42.00 1.47
C ALA A 385 -34.69 -42.60 2.58
N ALA A 386 -33.58 -41.93 2.94
CA ALA A 386 -32.74 -42.34 4.06
C ALA A 386 -33.44 -42.18 5.41
N VAL A 387 -34.23 -41.11 5.58
CA VAL A 387 -35.07 -40.89 6.77
C VAL A 387 -36.21 -41.92 6.84
N GLN A 388 -36.80 -42.30 5.70
CA GLN A 388 -37.83 -43.35 5.65
C GLN A 388 -37.26 -44.75 5.93
N MET A 389 -36.09 -45.09 5.39
CA MET A 389 -35.41 -46.36 5.73
C MET A 389 -34.95 -46.38 7.19
N GLY A 390 -34.48 -45.24 7.73
CA GLY A 390 -34.16 -45.11 9.16
C GLY A 390 -35.39 -45.27 10.07
N ARG A 391 -36.55 -44.75 9.65
CA ARG A 391 -37.82 -44.96 10.36
C ARG A 391 -38.33 -46.41 10.24
N ALA A 392 -38.18 -47.05 9.09
CA ALA A 392 -38.54 -48.46 8.93
C ALA A 392 -37.65 -49.40 9.78
N GLY A 393 -36.35 -49.11 9.86
CA GLY A 393 -35.43 -49.84 10.75
C GLY A 393 -35.70 -49.61 12.24
N ALA A 394 -36.09 -48.40 12.64
CA ALA A 394 -36.45 -48.10 14.03
C ALA A 394 -37.76 -48.78 14.48
N VAL A 395 -38.75 -48.94 13.58
CA VAL A 395 -39.99 -49.67 13.88
C VAL A 395 -39.76 -51.19 13.98
N GLN A 396 -38.76 -51.73 13.28
CA GLN A 396 -38.44 -53.15 13.32
C GLN A 396 -37.58 -53.54 14.56
N LEU A 397 -36.87 -52.59 15.16
CA LEU A 397 -36.14 -52.77 16.42
C LEU A 397 -37.02 -52.51 17.67
N GLY A 398 -38.08 -51.71 17.57
CA GLY A 398 -39.02 -51.47 18.68
C GLY A 398 -40.08 -52.56 18.87
N GLY A 399 -40.09 -53.62 18.05
CA GLY A 399 -41.06 -54.73 18.12
C GLY A 399 -40.54 -56.03 18.72
N LEU A 400 -39.29 -56.07 19.21
CA LEU A 400 -38.65 -57.27 19.75
C LEU A 400 -38.46 -57.27 21.28
N ASP A 401 -38.80 -56.18 21.97
CA ASP A 401 -38.78 -56.10 23.44
C ASP A 401 -40.20 -56.14 23.99
N GLY A 402 -40.71 -57.35 24.22
CA GLY A 402 -42.04 -57.54 24.77
C GLY A 402 -42.41 -58.98 25.06
N ASP A 403 -41.55 -59.73 25.76
CA ASP A 403 -41.97 -60.98 26.41
C ASP A 403 -41.60 -60.91 27.90
N PRO A 404 -42.58 -60.72 28.81
CA PRO A 404 -42.30 -60.66 30.24
C PRO A 404 -42.09 -62.07 30.80
N TYR A 405 -40.92 -62.26 31.40
CA TYR A 405 -40.53 -63.42 32.19
C TYR A 405 -41.52 -63.65 33.36
N ASP A 406 -42.23 -64.78 33.36
CA ASP A 406 -43.08 -65.27 34.47
C ASP A 406 -42.26 -66.20 35.38
N PRO A 407 -42.04 -65.88 36.67
CA PRO A 407 -41.34 -66.75 37.59
C PRO A 407 -42.33 -67.64 38.35
N ARG A 408 -42.28 -68.95 38.09
CA ARG A 408 -42.76 -69.99 39.01
C ARG A 408 -41.72 -71.08 39.20
#